data_AF-R5M449-F1
#
_entry.id   AF-R5M449-F1
#
_cell.length_a   1.000
_cell.length_b   1.000
_cell.length_c   1.000
_cell.angle_alpha   90.00
_cell.angle_beta   90.00
_cell.angle_gamma   90.00
#
_symmetry.space_group_name_H-M   'P 1'
#
loop_
_entity.id
_entity.type
_entity.pdbx_description
1 polymer ?
#
loop_
_entity_poly.entity_id
_entity_poly.type
_entity_poly.pdbx_seq_one_letter_code
_entity_poly.pdbx_strand_id
1 'polypeptide(L)'
;MSKIISSISGLNLTTPINGGSCSKIYKVAPDEYFKLLNEDYRDLYEPENVEVLETLLELQQVKTPSLAIPVTIYCSKEQLFGYTSKIMPGISLEELPENTKLSLIRESLKGIKPEIKELAKQGIKTEDIGGDNILLSDHMSIIDLELSLVAKDASFDYLYSKTMNQILNSTILNSIGSKVANNFQTAEIIALRESLRNGESDNFEQLFDLMITELENTTNQEIKTIGESKKAYQKVK
;
A
#
# COMPACT_ATOMS: atom_id res chain seq x y z
N MET A 1 23.36 -5.10 7.79
CA MET A 1 23.70 -6.30 6.98
C MET A 1 22.40 -6.98 6.62
N SER A 2 22.15 -7.18 5.33
CA SER A 2 20.98 -7.90 4.82
C SER A 2 21.03 -9.37 5.23
N LYS A 3 19.88 -9.94 5.59
CA LYS A 3 19.79 -11.35 6.04
C LYS A 3 19.38 -12.22 4.86
N ILE A 4 20.34 -12.89 4.23
CA ILE A 4 20.15 -13.75 3.05
C ILE A 4 20.45 -15.21 3.40
N ILE A 5 19.59 -16.14 2.97
CA ILE A 5 19.75 -17.60 3.08
C ILE A 5 19.71 -18.23 1.69
N SER A 6 20.63 -19.14 1.40
CA SER A 6 20.81 -19.70 0.04
C SER A 6 19.86 -20.83 -0.36
N SER A 7 18.97 -21.26 0.54
CA SER A 7 18.08 -22.41 0.33
C SER A 7 16.81 -22.31 1.16
N ILE A 8 15.71 -22.83 0.64
CA ILE A 8 14.42 -22.95 1.33
C ILE A 8 14.24 -24.29 2.07
N SER A 9 15.26 -25.17 2.09
CA SER A 9 15.18 -26.54 2.63
C SER A 9 14.79 -26.64 4.11
N GLY A 10 14.90 -25.56 4.89
CA GLY A 10 14.46 -25.49 6.28
C GLY A 10 13.03 -24.99 6.50
N LEU A 11 12.31 -24.64 5.43
CA LEU A 11 10.94 -24.10 5.51
C LEU A 11 9.90 -25.20 5.34
N ASN A 12 8.89 -25.23 6.20
CA ASN A 12 7.75 -26.14 6.07
C ASN A 12 6.71 -25.56 5.11
N LEU A 13 6.83 -25.90 3.81
CA LEU A 13 6.02 -25.34 2.72
C LEU A 13 4.93 -26.32 2.23
N THR A 14 4.17 -26.92 3.14
CA THR A 14 3.18 -27.96 2.78
C THR A 14 1.91 -27.40 2.13
N THR A 15 1.31 -26.37 2.72
CA THR A 15 0.05 -25.82 2.24
C THR A 15 0.08 -24.29 2.29
N PRO A 16 -0.08 -23.61 1.14
CA PRO A 16 -0.13 -22.17 1.13
C PRO A 16 -1.43 -21.68 1.78
N ILE A 17 -1.33 -20.55 2.49
CA ILE A 17 -2.49 -19.86 3.07
C ILE A 17 -3.14 -18.90 2.07
N ASN A 18 -2.39 -18.48 1.05
CA ASN A 18 -2.87 -17.65 -0.05
C ASN A 18 -1.97 -17.86 -1.28
N GLY A 19 -2.46 -17.54 -2.48
CA GLY A 19 -1.70 -17.61 -3.72
C GLY A 19 -2.22 -16.61 -4.74
N GLY A 20 -1.29 -15.88 -5.35
CA GLY A 20 -1.55 -14.92 -6.42
C GLY A 20 -0.83 -15.29 -7.71
N SER A 21 -0.93 -14.40 -8.71
CA SER A 21 -0.27 -14.55 -10.00
C SER A 21 1.26 -14.62 -9.90
N CYS A 22 1.84 -13.92 -8.92
CA CYS A 22 3.31 -13.80 -8.80
C CYS A 22 3.91 -14.65 -7.68
N SER A 23 3.11 -15.18 -6.74
CA SER A 23 3.65 -15.86 -5.56
C SER A 23 2.64 -16.74 -4.81
N LYS A 24 3.16 -17.52 -3.87
CA LYS A 24 2.40 -18.27 -2.84
C LYS A 24 2.84 -17.84 -1.45
N ILE A 25 1.89 -17.68 -0.55
CA ILE A 25 2.14 -17.28 0.85
C ILE A 25 2.00 -18.51 1.76
N TYR A 26 3.00 -18.73 2.62
CA TYR A 26 3.01 -19.77 3.63
C TYR A 26 3.17 -19.15 5.02
N LYS A 27 2.41 -19.61 6.00
CA LYS A 27 2.62 -19.20 7.38
C LYS A 27 3.79 -19.99 7.98
N VAL A 28 4.84 -19.30 8.41
CA VAL A 28 6.06 -19.93 8.95
C VAL A 28 6.23 -19.72 10.45
N ALA A 29 5.59 -18.68 11.01
CA ALA A 29 5.48 -18.44 12.45
C ALA A 29 4.12 -17.79 12.78
N PRO A 30 3.74 -17.61 14.07
CA PRO A 30 2.49 -16.96 14.44
C PRO A 30 2.29 -15.58 13.80
N ASP A 31 3.36 -14.80 13.68
CA ASP A 31 3.43 -13.42 13.20
C ASP A 31 4.29 -13.23 11.93
N GLU A 32 4.69 -14.32 11.26
CA GLU A 32 5.56 -14.26 10.08
C GLU A 32 5.03 -15.17 8.96
N TYR A 33 5.08 -14.67 7.73
CA TYR A 33 4.82 -15.42 6.52
C TYR A 33 6.07 -15.52 5.65
N PHE A 34 6.12 -16.54 4.80
CA PHE A 34 7.06 -16.67 3.70
C PHE A 34 6.30 -16.50 2.38
N LYS A 35 6.74 -15.54 1.55
CA LYS A 35 6.27 -15.35 0.19
C LYS A 35 7.24 -16.04 -0.75
N LEU A 36 6.79 -17.15 -1.32
CA LEU A 36 7.50 -17.90 -2.35
C LEU A 36 7.12 -17.32 -3.71
N LEU A 37 8.06 -16.68 -4.41
CA LEU A 37 7.82 -16.19 -5.76
C LEU A 37 7.50 -17.35 -6.70
N ASN A 38 6.69 -17.16 -7.74
CA ASN A 38 6.47 -18.19 -8.76
C ASN A 38 7.72 -18.37 -9.63
N GLU A 39 7.88 -19.52 -10.29
CA GLU A 39 9.14 -19.89 -10.97
C GLU A 39 9.62 -18.84 -12.00
N ASP A 40 8.68 -18.23 -12.73
CA ASP A 40 8.95 -17.17 -13.71
C ASP A 40 9.61 -15.91 -13.09
N TYR A 41 9.45 -15.71 -11.78
CA TYR A 41 9.97 -14.54 -11.03
C TYR A 41 11.22 -14.87 -10.20
N ARG A 42 11.84 -16.04 -10.42
CA ARG A 42 13.00 -16.47 -9.62
C ARG A 42 14.32 -16.33 -10.33
N ASP A 43 14.36 -16.47 -11.66
CA ASP A 43 15.62 -16.56 -12.40
C ASP A 43 16.39 -15.23 -12.36
N LEU A 44 17.55 -15.20 -11.70
CA LEU A 44 18.40 -14.01 -11.58
C LEU A 44 19.25 -13.74 -12.82
N TYR A 45 19.13 -14.55 -13.87
CA TYR A 45 19.62 -14.17 -15.20
C TYR A 45 18.67 -13.19 -15.90
N GLU A 46 17.41 -13.10 -15.46
CA GLU A 46 16.44 -12.11 -15.94
C GLU A 46 16.61 -10.78 -15.19
N PRO A 47 16.83 -9.65 -15.89
CA PRO A 47 17.06 -8.34 -15.26
C PRO A 47 15.96 -7.92 -14.29
N GLU A 48 14.70 -8.20 -14.62
CA GLU A 48 13.54 -7.83 -13.80
C GLU A 48 13.56 -8.51 -12.43
N ASN A 49 14.06 -9.76 -12.34
CA ASN A 49 14.15 -10.48 -11.07
C ASN A 49 15.34 -10.00 -10.23
N VAL A 50 16.39 -9.47 -10.88
CA VAL A 50 17.48 -8.76 -10.19
C VAL A 50 16.95 -7.48 -9.57
N GLU A 51 16.12 -6.72 -10.27
CA GLU A 51 15.47 -5.51 -9.72
C GLU A 51 14.60 -5.84 -8.49
N VAL A 52 13.85 -6.94 -8.52
CA VAL A 52 13.08 -7.40 -7.34
C VAL A 52 14.01 -7.69 -6.16
N LEU A 53 15.13 -8.39 -6.38
CA LEU A 53 16.12 -8.63 -5.33
C LEU A 53 16.69 -7.32 -4.76
N GLU A 54 17.04 -6.37 -5.62
CA GLU A 54 17.52 -5.04 -5.20
C GLU A 54 16.49 -4.30 -4.35
N THR A 55 15.23 -4.28 -4.78
CA THR A 55 14.12 -3.70 -4.02
C THR A 55 13.99 -4.37 -2.65
N LEU A 56 14.02 -5.69 -2.56
CA LEU A 56 13.95 -6.40 -1.27
C LEU A 56 15.12 -6.06 -0.33
N LEU A 57 16.33 -5.89 -0.87
CA LEU A 57 17.52 -5.52 -0.10
C LEU A 57 17.44 -4.08 0.44
N GLU A 58 16.90 -3.16 -0.35
CA GLU A 58 16.68 -1.77 0.04
C GLU A 58 15.53 -1.65 1.05
N LEU A 59 14.42 -2.37 0.83
CA LEU A 59 13.32 -2.45 1.79
C LEU A 59 13.81 -2.93 3.16
N GLN A 60 14.74 -3.90 3.23
CA GLN A 60 15.35 -4.36 4.50
C GLN A 60 16.01 -3.24 5.33
N GLN A 61 16.34 -2.09 4.72
CA GLN A 61 16.90 -0.94 5.44
C GLN A 61 15.84 0.00 6.01
N VAL A 62 14.58 -0.10 5.57
CA VAL A 62 13.47 0.72 6.05
C VAL A 62 13.08 0.29 7.47
N LYS A 63 12.92 1.25 8.38
CA LYS A 63 12.53 0.99 9.78
C LYS A 63 11.18 1.61 10.06
N THR A 64 10.15 0.78 10.04
CA THR A 64 8.75 1.19 10.12
C THR A 64 7.90 0.07 10.73
N PRO A 65 6.88 0.39 11.54
CA PRO A 65 5.90 -0.58 12.01
C PRO A 65 4.81 -0.91 10.98
N SER A 66 4.61 -0.09 9.94
CA SER A 66 3.41 -0.14 9.09
C SER A 66 3.68 -0.53 7.63
N LEU A 67 4.92 -0.88 7.28
CA LEU A 67 5.23 -1.47 5.97
C LEU A 67 5.68 -2.92 6.18
N ALA A 68 5.18 -3.84 5.37
CA ALA A 68 5.59 -5.24 5.39
C ALA A 68 6.99 -5.40 4.80
N ILE A 69 8.01 -5.11 5.61
CA ILE A 69 9.41 -5.19 5.21
C ILE A 69 9.93 -6.63 5.26
N PRO A 70 10.68 -7.10 4.23
CA PRO A 70 11.36 -8.39 4.25
C PRO A 70 12.26 -8.54 5.49
N VAL A 71 12.14 -9.66 6.20
CA VAL A 71 12.99 -10.03 7.35
C VAL A 71 14.16 -10.90 6.91
N THR A 72 13.88 -11.92 6.11
CA THR A 72 14.90 -12.84 5.56
C THR A 72 14.65 -13.04 4.07
N ILE A 73 15.66 -12.84 3.24
CA ILE A 73 15.57 -13.09 1.79
C ILE A 73 16.19 -14.46 1.50
N TYR A 74 15.50 -15.27 0.71
CA TYR A 74 15.94 -16.60 0.30
C TYR A 74 16.39 -16.54 -1.15
N CYS A 75 17.70 -16.59 -1.37
CA CYS A 75 18.33 -16.32 -2.66
C CYS A 75 19.60 -17.15 -2.83
N SER A 76 19.68 -17.94 -3.89
CA SER A 76 20.91 -18.59 -4.33
C SER A 76 21.71 -17.66 -5.26
N LYS A 77 22.74 -18.18 -5.94
CA LYS A 77 23.46 -17.42 -6.98
C LYS A 77 22.63 -17.21 -8.24
N GLU A 78 21.67 -18.11 -8.50
CA GLU A 78 20.94 -18.18 -9.77
C GLU A 78 19.45 -17.89 -9.58
N GLN A 79 18.94 -17.97 -8.35
CA GLN A 79 17.51 -17.87 -8.08
C GLN A 79 17.16 -17.05 -6.84
N LEU A 80 16.21 -16.13 -6.98
CA LEU A 80 15.48 -15.50 -5.89
C LEU A 80 14.25 -16.35 -5.57
N PHE A 81 14.28 -17.11 -4.48
CA PHE A 81 13.14 -17.93 -4.09
C PHE A 81 11.99 -17.09 -3.51
N GLY A 82 12.31 -16.08 -2.71
CA GLY A 82 11.33 -15.28 -2.01
C GLY A 82 11.84 -14.75 -0.69
N TYR A 83 10.94 -14.37 0.20
CA TYR A 83 11.32 -13.72 1.45
C TYR A 83 10.30 -13.97 2.57
N THR A 84 10.75 -13.85 3.81
CA THR A 84 9.84 -13.76 4.95
C THR A 84 9.54 -12.32 5.32
N SER A 85 8.35 -12.07 5.86
CA SER A 85 7.95 -10.76 6.39
C SER A 85 6.94 -10.94 7.53
N LYS A 86 6.81 -9.90 8.36
CA LYS A 86 5.82 -9.90 9.44
C LYS A 86 4.42 -9.80 8.85
N ILE A 87 3.48 -10.52 9.47
CA ILE A 87 2.06 -10.39 9.14
C ILE A 87 1.58 -9.03 9.67
N MET A 88 1.16 -8.17 8.74
CA MET A 88 0.56 -6.88 9.08
C MET A 88 -0.90 -7.09 9.55
N PRO A 89 -1.31 -6.51 10.68
CA PRO A 89 -2.69 -6.62 11.15
C PRO A 89 -3.62 -5.71 10.32
N GLY A 90 -4.81 -6.21 10.02
CA GLY A 90 -5.87 -5.41 9.41
C GLY A 90 -6.65 -6.15 8.35
N ILE A 91 -7.60 -5.43 7.75
CA ILE A 91 -8.43 -5.86 6.63
C ILE A 91 -8.07 -4.97 5.44
N SER A 92 -8.02 -5.53 4.23
CA SER A 92 -7.76 -4.73 3.02
C SER A 92 -8.83 -3.65 2.84
N LEU A 93 -8.48 -2.52 2.22
CA LEU A 93 -9.46 -1.46 1.96
C LEU A 93 -10.64 -1.95 1.12
N GLU A 94 -10.44 -2.92 0.23
CA GLU A 94 -11.47 -3.51 -0.62
C GLU A 94 -12.53 -4.29 0.18
N GLU A 95 -12.12 -4.90 1.30
CA GLU A 95 -12.96 -5.77 2.11
C GLU A 95 -13.49 -5.09 3.38
N LEU A 96 -13.28 -3.78 3.52
CA LEU A 96 -13.69 -3.06 4.73
C LEU A 96 -15.20 -3.14 4.99
N PRO A 97 -15.62 -3.45 6.22
CA PRO A 97 -17.03 -3.44 6.60
C PRO A 97 -17.70 -2.08 6.37
N GLU A 98 -18.97 -2.09 5.96
CA GLU A 98 -19.76 -0.85 5.75
C GLU A 98 -19.82 0.05 6.99
N ASN A 99 -19.80 -0.52 8.20
CA ASN A 99 -19.85 0.25 9.45
C ASN A 99 -18.50 0.84 9.87
N THR A 100 -17.44 0.68 9.08
CA THR A 100 -16.13 1.29 9.34
C THR A 100 -16.26 2.80 9.35
N LYS A 101 -15.74 3.44 10.40
CA LYS A 101 -15.81 4.89 10.59
C LYS A 101 -14.85 5.62 9.66
N LEU A 102 -15.33 6.67 8.98
CA LEU A 102 -14.50 7.53 8.14
C LEU A 102 -13.44 8.31 8.96
N SER A 103 -13.72 8.59 10.24
CA SER A 103 -12.75 9.23 11.14
C SER A 103 -11.50 8.38 11.32
N LEU A 104 -11.63 7.05 11.43
CA LEU A 104 -10.51 6.12 11.55
C LEU A 104 -9.65 6.12 10.27
N ILE A 105 -10.30 6.17 9.10
CA ILE A 105 -9.61 6.24 7.81
C ILE A 105 -8.82 7.54 7.70
N ARG A 106 -9.44 8.68 8.06
CA ARG A 106 -8.80 10.00 8.08
C ARG A 106 -7.57 10.01 9.00
N GLU A 107 -7.72 9.50 10.22
CA GLU A 107 -6.62 9.41 11.19
C GLU A 107 -5.49 8.52 10.68
N SER A 108 -5.83 7.40 10.04
CA SER A 108 -4.85 6.47 9.47
C SER A 108 -4.13 7.03 8.24
N LEU A 109 -4.81 7.78 7.36
CA LEU A 109 -4.20 8.52 6.26
C LEU A 109 -3.16 9.52 6.76
N LYS A 110 -3.42 10.17 7.89
CA LYS A 110 -2.45 11.05 8.53
C LYS A 110 -1.30 10.26 9.16
N GLY A 111 -1.61 9.13 9.79
CA GLY A 111 -0.66 8.26 10.49
C GLY A 111 0.36 7.55 9.58
N ILE A 112 0.00 7.23 8.33
CA ILE A 112 0.89 6.51 7.40
C ILE A 112 2.00 7.40 6.81
N LYS A 113 1.81 8.73 6.79
CA LYS A 113 2.77 9.70 6.21
C LYS A 113 4.23 9.50 6.65
N PRO A 114 4.57 9.42 7.96
CA PRO A 114 5.95 9.18 8.39
C PRO A 114 6.55 7.90 7.79
N GLU A 115 5.75 6.85 7.62
CA GLU A 115 6.19 5.56 7.09
C GLU A 115 6.52 5.66 5.60
N ILE A 116 5.71 6.40 4.84
CA ILE A 116 5.98 6.69 3.42
C ILE A 116 7.20 7.59 3.26
N LYS A 117 7.45 8.49 4.21
CA LYS A 117 8.69 9.29 4.21
C LYS A 117 9.92 8.40 4.43
N GLU A 118 9.86 7.39 5.29
CA GLU A 118 10.97 6.43 5.42
C GLU A 118 11.19 5.61 4.15
N LEU A 119 10.12 5.20 3.47
CA LEU A 119 10.20 4.50 2.19
C LEU A 119 10.83 5.38 1.09
N ALA A 120 10.38 6.63 0.97
CA ALA A 120 10.89 7.58 0.00
C ALA A 120 12.37 7.95 0.24
N LYS A 121 12.82 8.01 1.51
CA LYS A 121 14.25 8.22 1.84
C LYS A 121 15.14 7.08 1.34
N GLN A 122 14.61 5.86 1.28
CA GLN A 122 15.34 4.72 0.69
C GLN A 122 15.27 4.71 -0.84
N GLY A 123 14.66 5.72 -1.47
CA GLY A 123 14.59 5.79 -2.93
C GLY A 123 13.68 4.71 -3.53
N ILE A 124 12.73 4.17 -2.77
CA ILE A 124 11.77 3.19 -3.29
C ILE A 124 10.63 3.91 -3.99
N LYS A 125 10.43 3.57 -5.27
CA LYS A 125 9.32 3.99 -6.09
C LYS A 125 8.26 2.89 -6.05
N THR A 126 7.19 3.13 -5.32
CA THR A 126 6.07 2.20 -5.27
C THR A 126 5.41 2.08 -6.64
N GLU A 127 5.06 0.86 -6.99
CA GLU A 127 4.21 0.54 -8.13
C GLU A 127 2.96 -0.17 -7.60
N ASP A 128 1.82 0.12 -8.21
CA ASP A 128 0.55 -0.58 -7.97
C ASP A 128 0.06 -0.71 -6.50
N ILE A 129 0.07 0.39 -5.74
CA ILE A 129 -0.52 0.42 -4.40
C ILE A 129 -2.06 0.52 -4.49
N GLY A 130 -2.69 -0.64 -4.68
CA GLY A 130 -4.13 -0.87 -4.71
C GLY A 130 -4.78 -0.97 -3.32
N GLY A 131 -6.11 -1.13 -3.28
CA GLY A 131 -6.86 -1.28 -2.03
C GLY A 131 -6.65 -2.63 -1.35
N ASP A 132 -6.33 -3.66 -2.13
CA ASP A 132 -5.90 -4.98 -1.69
C ASP A 132 -4.56 -4.94 -0.93
N ASN A 133 -3.66 -4.04 -1.32
CA ASN A 133 -2.32 -3.87 -0.72
C ASN A 133 -2.27 -2.90 0.46
N ILE A 134 -3.39 -2.25 0.81
CA ILE A 134 -3.49 -1.35 1.97
C ILE A 134 -4.40 -2.01 3.01
N LEU A 135 -3.85 -2.30 4.18
CA LEU A 135 -4.59 -2.87 5.30
C LEU A 135 -4.95 -1.79 6.31
N LEU A 136 -6.15 -1.88 6.88
CA LEU A 136 -6.62 -1.01 7.95
C LEU A 136 -6.97 -1.82 9.20
N SER A 137 -6.42 -1.39 10.33
CA SER A 137 -6.77 -1.86 11.68
C SER A 137 -7.04 -0.64 12.58
N ASP A 138 -6.25 -0.41 13.63
CA ASP A 138 -6.16 0.88 14.33
C ASP A 138 -5.25 1.90 13.62
N HIS A 139 -4.49 1.43 12.62
CA HIS A 139 -3.67 2.23 11.71
C HIS A 139 -3.71 1.64 10.29
N MET A 140 -3.19 2.38 9.31
CA MET A 140 -2.95 1.87 7.96
C MET A 140 -1.60 1.17 7.89
N SER A 141 -1.53 0.06 7.16
CA SER A 141 -0.32 -0.64 6.79
C SER A 141 -0.29 -0.96 5.30
N ILE A 142 0.91 -1.14 4.73
CA ILE A 142 1.10 -1.48 3.32
C ILE A 142 1.85 -2.80 3.19
N ILE A 143 1.34 -3.65 2.31
CA ILE A 143 1.93 -4.95 1.95
C ILE A 143 2.30 -4.98 0.47
N ASP A 144 2.91 -6.09 0.04
CA ASP A 144 3.21 -6.37 -1.37
C ASP A 144 4.08 -5.30 -2.07
N LEU A 145 5.21 -4.98 -1.44
CA LEU A 145 6.12 -3.94 -1.94
C LEU A 145 7.23 -4.48 -2.84
N GLU A 146 7.36 -5.79 -3.07
CA GLU A 146 8.52 -6.34 -3.77
C GLU A 146 8.61 -5.98 -5.25
N LEU A 147 7.47 -5.68 -5.88
CA LEU A 147 7.40 -5.23 -7.27
C LEU A 147 7.55 -3.70 -7.40
N SER A 148 7.87 -3.01 -6.30
CA SER A 148 8.35 -1.64 -6.35
C SER A 148 9.74 -1.60 -7.00
N LEU A 149 10.20 -0.39 -7.33
CA LEU A 149 11.50 -0.19 -7.99
C LEU A 149 12.43 0.67 -7.13
N VAL A 150 13.72 0.35 -7.15
CA VAL A 150 14.75 1.22 -6.60
C VAL A 150 15.02 2.35 -7.59
N ALA A 151 14.71 3.58 -7.21
CA ALA A 151 14.86 4.79 -8.02
C ALA A 151 15.65 5.85 -7.24
N LYS A 152 16.94 5.59 -6.98
CA LYS A 152 17.81 6.48 -6.19
C LYS A 152 17.99 7.88 -6.80
N ASP A 153 17.83 8.01 -8.12
CA ASP A 153 17.92 9.29 -8.83
C ASP A 153 16.64 10.12 -8.77
N ALA A 154 15.52 9.53 -8.34
CA ALA A 154 14.26 10.25 -8.18
C ALA A 154 14.30 11.10 -6.90
N SER A 155 13.66 12.27 -6.93
CA SER A 155 13.61 13.12 -5.74
C SER A 155 12.72 12.50 -4.65
N PHE A 156 13.11 12.73 -3.40
CA PHE A 156 12.32 12.33 -2.23
C PHE A 156 10.85 12.79 -2.33
N ASP A 157 10.63 14.07 -2.66
CA ASP A 157 9.28 14.65 -2.72
C ASP A 157 8.41 13.99 -3.80
N TYR A 158 9.01 13.62 -4.94
CA TYR A 158 8.33 12.89 -6.00
C TYR A 158 7.90 11.50 -5.52
N LEU A 159 8.80 10.74 -4.91
CA LEU A 159 8.52 9.38 -4.42
C LEU A 159 7.45 9.38 -3.33
N TYR A 160 7.58 10.31 -2.37
CA TYR A 160 6.62 10.51 -1.30
C TYR A 160 5.22 10.85 -1.85
N SER A 161 5.15 11.89 -2.70
CA SER A 161 3.88 12.37 -3.24
C SER A 161 3.22 11.33 -4.14
N LYS A 162 3.99 10.61 -4.97
CA LYS A 162 3.46 9.52 -5.81
C LYS A 162 2.78 8.46 -4.93
N THR A 163 3.47 7.97 -3.92
CA THR A 163 2.97 6.90 -3.04
C THR A 163 1.74 7.36 -2.26
N MET A 164 1.78 8.55 -1.66
CA MET A 164 0.64 9.10 -0.93
C MET A 164 -0.58 9.35 -1.82
N ASN A 165 -0.39 9.76 -3.08
CA ASN A 165 -1.50 9.88 -4.03
C ASN A 165 -2.12 8.53 -4.38
N GLN A 166 -1.32 7.46 -4.52
CA GLN A 166 -1.86 6.10 -4.72
C GLN A 166 -2.72 5.67 -3.51
N ILE A 167 -2.20 5.85 -2.29
CA ILE A 167 -2.93 5.54 -1.04
C ILE A 167 -4.23 6.34 -0.96
N LEU A 168 -4.19 7.65 -1.22
CA LEU A 168 -5.38 8.50 -1.18
C LEU A 168 -6.42 8.06 -2.22
N ASN A 169 -6.00 7.78 -3.45
CA ASN A 169 -6.89 7.35 -4.52
C ASN A 169 -7.55 6.00 -4.18
N SER A 170 -6.78 5.04 -3.70
CA SER A 170 -7.30 3.74 -3.23
C SER A 170 -8.25 3.91 -2.04
N THR A 171 -7.96 4.85 -1.13
CA THR A 171 -8.83 5.18 -0.01
C THR A 171 -10.16 5.77 -0.46
N ILE A 172 -10.14 6.74 -1.37
CA ILE A 172 -11.33 7.38 -1.94
C ILE A 172 -12.17 6.34 -2.71
N LEU A 173 -11.54 5.53 -3.55
CA LEU A 173 -12.20 4.49 -4.33
C LEU A 173 -12.97 3.52 -3.43
N ASN A 174 -12.31 3.03 -2.37
CA ASN A 174 -12.87 2.00 -1.49
C ASN A 174 -13.78 2.54 -0.40
N SER A 175 -13.66 3.81 -0.02
CA SER A 175 -14.52 4.43 1.00
C SER A 175 -15.75 5.10 0.40
N ILE A 176 -15.67 5.58 -0.84
CA ILE A 176 -16.73 6.38 -1.47
C ILE A 176 -17.24 5.71 -2.74
N GLY A 177 -16.35 5.46 -3.69
CA GLY A 177 -16.68 4.78 -4.94
C GLY A 177 -15.85 5.24 -6.14
N SER A 178 -15.96 4.47 -7.22
CA SER A 178 -15.25 4.74 -8.48
C SER A 178 -15.71 6.05 -9.11
N LYS A 179 -14.79 6.79 -9.75
CA LYS A 179 -15.07 8.04 -10.49
C LYS A 179 -15.57 9.21 -9.65
N VAL A 180 -15.64 9.09 -8.32
CA VAL A 180 -16.02 10.20 -7.44
C VAL A 180 -15.13 11.42 -7.62
N ALA A 181 -13.84 11.20 -7.84
CA ALA A 181 -12.88 12.27 -8.11
C ALA A 181 -13.26 13.11 -9.34
N ASN A 182 -13.98 12.54 -10.32
CA ASN A 182 -14.45 13.24 -11.52
C ASN A 182 -15.79 13.95 -11.29
N ASN A 183 -16.60 13.49 -10.34
CA ASN A 183 -17.92 14.05 -10.06
C ASN A 183 -17.83 15.28 -9.13
N PHE A 184 -16.87 15.31 -8.21
CA PHE A 184 -16.64 16.45 -7.33
C PHE A 184 -15.44 17.27 -7.80
N GLN A 185 -15.76 18.38 -8.45
CA GLN A 185 -14.83 19.27 -9.16
C GLN A 185 -15.03 20.72 -8.72
N THR A 186 -15.23 20.95 -7.42
CA THR A 186 -15.22 22.31 -6.87
C THR A 186 -13.81 22.90 -7.01
N ALA A 187 -13.72 24.24 -7.09
CA ALA A 187 -12.43 24.93 -7.23
C ALA A 187 -11.44 24.56 -6.11
N GLU A 188 -11.94 24.38 -4.89
CA GLU A 188 -11.14 23.97 -3.73
C GLU A 188 -10.60 22.55 -3.86
N ILE A 189 -11.43 21.59 -4.29
CA ILE A 189 -11.01 20.19 -4.51
C ILE A 189 -9.97 20.13 -5.63
N ILE A 190 -10.19 20.87 -6.73
CA ILE A 190 -9.26 20.92 -7.85
C ILE A 190 -7.91 21.48 -7.39
N ALA A 191 -7.91 22.66 -6.77
CA ALA A 191 -6.69 23.32 -6.32
C ALA A 191 -5.90 22.46 -5.33
N LEU A 192 -6.56 21.86 -4.33
CA LEU A 192 -5.89 20.99 -3.37
C LEU A 192 -5.32 19.73 -4.05
N ARG A 193 -6.06 19.10 -4.97
CA ARG A 193 -5.58 17.93 -5.70
C ARG A 193 -4.36 18.25 -6.55
N GLU A 194 -4.33 19.42 -7.19
CA GLU A 194 -3.16 19.86 -7.97
C GLU A 194 -1.95 20.12 -7.08
N SER A 195 -2.11 20.83 -5.96
CA SER A 195 -1.02 21.04 -5.02
C SER A 195 -0.49 19.74 -4.40
N LEU A 196 -1.35 18.75 -4.11
CA LEU A 196 -0.93 17.42 -3.65
C LEU A 196 -0.17 16.63 -4.73
N ARG A 197 -0.59 16.74 -6.00
CA ARG A 197 0.10 16.08 -7.13
C ARG A 197 1.47 16.69 -7.38
N ASN A 198 1.60 18.00 -7.23
CA ASN A 198 2.84 18.73 -7.46
C ASN A 198 3.80 18.72 -6.26
N GLY A 199 3.40 18.15 -5.12
CA GLY A 199 4.20 18.16 -3.89
C GLY A 199 4.22 19.51 -3.16
N GLU A 200 3.33 20.44 -3.51
CA GLU A 200 3.18 21.75 -2.87
C GLU A 200 2.38 21.67 -1.55
N SER A 201 1.67 20.56 -1.34
CA SER A 201 0.86 20.29 -0.15
C SER A 201 1.08 18.86 0.34
N ASP A 202 0.90 18.65 1.64
CA ASP A 202 0.91 17.34 2.32
C ASP A 202 -0.44 17.04 2.99
N ASN A 203 -1.51 17.77 2.65
CA ASN A 203 -2.83 17.66 3.31
C ASN A 203 -3.77 16.64 2.63
N PHE A 204 -3.31 15.39 2.48
CA PHE A 204 -4.08 14.30 1.84
C PHE A 204 -5.43 14.01 2.55
N GLU A 205 -5.44 14.05 3.88
CA GLU A 205 -6.62 13.87 4.72
C GLU A 205 -7.65 14.98 4.50
N GLN A 206 -7.20 16.22 4.24
CA GLN A 206 -8.09 17.33 3.97
C GLN A 206 -8.82 17.14 2.65
N LEU A 207 -8.14 16.61 1.61
CA LEU A 207 -8.80 16.29 0.35
C LEU A 207 -9.87 15.20 0.55
N PHE A 208 -9.57 14.17 1.34
CA PHE A 208 -10.55 13.15 1.70
C PHE A 208 -11.78 13.76 2.42
N ASP A 209 -11.56 14.61 3.43
CA ASP A 209 -12.63 15.27 4.17
C ASP A 209 -13.49 16.19 3.30
N LEU A 210 -12.87 16.93 2.36
CA LEU A 210 -13.60 17.79 1.43
C LEU A 210 -14.53 16.97 0.53
N MET A 211 -14.10 15.79 0.09
CA MET A 211 -14.95 14.91 -0.72
C MET A 211 -16.12 14.33 0.07
N ILE A 212 -15.95 14.06 1.36
CA ILE A 212 -17.05 13.66 2.25
C ILE A 212 -18.00 14.83 2.48
N THR A 213 -17.48 16.01 2.80
CA THR A 213 -18.28 17.24 2.99
C THR A 213 -19.13 17.55 1.76
N GLU A 214 -18.57 17.40 0.55
CA GLU A 214 -19.33 17.62 -0.69
C GLU A 214 -20.48 16.62 -0.86
N LEU A 215 -20.28 15.36 -0.48
CA LEU A 215 -21.35 14.36 -0.45
C LEU A 215 -22.44 14.70 0.56
N GLU A 216 -22.05 15.11 1.76
CA GLU A 216 -22.97 15.50 2.82
C GLU A 216 -23.83 16.69 2.37
N ASN A 217 -23.20 17.70 1.76
CA ASN A 217 -23.88 18.87 1.22
C ASN A 217 -24.85 18.49 0.09
N THR A 218 -24.42 17.64 -0.84
CA THR A 218 -25.26 17.23 -1.98
C THR A 218 -26.45 16.38 -1.55
N THR A 219 -26.28 15.55 -0.52
CA THR A 219 -27.34 14.64 -0.04
C THR A 219 -28.12 15.17 1.16
N ASN A 220 -27.69 16.29 1.74
CA ASN A 220 -28.19 16.85 2.99
C ASN A 220 -28.27 15.80 4.12
N GLN A 221 -27.22 14.99 4.23
CA GLN A 221 -27.11 13.88 5.17
C GLN A 221 -25.72 13.85 5.79
N GLU A 222 -25.63 13.71 7.11
CA GLU A 222 -24.34 13.45 7.80
C GLU A 222 -23.84 12.03 7.46
N ILE A 223 -22.55 11.90 7.19
CA ILE A 223 -21.88 10.68 6.75
C ILE A 223 -20.74 10.34 7.72
N LYS A 224 -20.86 9.21 8.43
CA LYS A 224 -19.88 8.77 9.44
C LYS A 224 -19.14 7.51 9.04
N THR A 225 -19.71 6.71 8.14
CA THR A 225 -19.23 5.37 7.80
C THR A 225 -19.07 5.16 6.30
N ILE A 226 -18.26 4.17 5.91
CA ILE A 226 -18.06 3.77 4.50
C ILE A 226 -19.40 3.41 3.83
N GLY A 227 -20.30 2.74 4.55
CA GLY A 227 -21.60 2.35 4.03
C GLY A 227 -22.48 3.55 3.73
N GLU A 228 -22.46 4.56 4.60
CA GLU A 228 -23.18 5.81 4.39
C GLU A 228 -22.61 6.61 3.22
N SER A 229 -21.28 6.72 3.10
CA SER A 229 -20.64 7.44 1.99
C SER A 229 -20.90 6.78 0.64
N LYS A 230 -20.81 5.45 0.55
CA LYS A 230 -21.15 4.70 -0.67
C LYS A 230 -22.61 4.89 -1.06
N LYS A 231 -23.54 4.79 -0.09
CA LYS A 231 -24.97 5.00 -0.33
C LYS A 231 -25.28 6.44 -0.73
N ALA A 232 -24.61 7.43 -0.14
CA ALA A 232 -24.73 8.82 -0.53
C ALA A 232 -24.23 9.05 -1.97
N TYR A 233 -23.07 8.50 -2.31
CA TYR A 233 -22.49 8.63 -3.64
C TYR A 233 -23.37 8.01 -4.74
N GLN A 234 -24.00 6.87 -4.47
CA GLN A 234 -24.95 6.25 -5.40
C GLN A 234 -26.15 7.13 -5.75
N LYS A 235 -26.56 8.06 -4.87
CA LYS A 235 -27.68 8.98 -5.12
C LYS A 235 -27.32 10.17 -6.01
N VAL A 236 -26.02 10.45 -6.17
CA VAL A 236 -25.50 11.66 -6.84
C VAL A 236 -24.61 11.34 -8.05
N LYS A 237 -24.49 10.05 -8.39
CA LYS A 237 -23.76 9.56 -9.57
C LYS A 237 -24.56 9.76 -10.85
#